data_AF-A0A533W563-F1
#
_entry.id   AF-A0A533W563-F1
#
_cell.length_a   1.000
_cell.length_b   1.000
_cell.length_c   1.000
_cell.angle_alpha   90.00
_cell.angle_beta   90.00
_cell.angle_gamma   90.00
#
_symmetry.space_group_name_H-M   'P 1'
#
loop_
_entity.id
_entity.type
_entity.pdbx_description
1 polymer ?
#
loop_
_entity_poly.entity_id
_entity_poly.type
_entity_poly.pdbx_seq_one_letter_code
_entity_poly.pdbx_strand_id
1 'polypeptide(L)'
;MAQNNVKFTSKSIRKALHTLEPIIGRATVDAIEYDFETYGLPLVNDHVEYSLAEIKGAIERMFGEAATPLFLERFLRALDAVAD
;
A
#
# COMPACT_ATOMS: atom_id res chain seq x y z
N MET A 1 11.19 13.11 15.30
CA MET A 1 10.59 12.20 14.29
C MET A 1 9.91 11.08 15.05
N ALA A 2 8.63 11.22 15.34
CA ALA A 2 7.83 10.20 16.03
C ALA A 2 6.60 9.90 15.16
N GLN A 3 6.81 9.16 14.08
CA GLN A 3 5.75 8.59 13.23
C GLN A 3 5.44 7.13 13.63
N ASN A 4 5.66 6.76 14.90
CA ASN A 4 5.68 5.34 15.32
C ASN A 4 4.31 4.72 15.57
N ASN A 5 3.19 5.32 15.16
CA ASN A 5 1.88 4.71 15.39
C ASN A 5 0.78 5.10 14.38
N VAL A 6 1.16 5.62 13.21
CA VAL A 6 0.17 5.86 12.15
C VAL A 6 -0.20 4.50 11.56
N LYS A 7 -1.49 4.18 11.63
CA LYS A 7 -2.06 2.99 11.05
C LYS A 7 -2.97 3.35 9.89
N PHE A 8 -3.00 2.50 8.89
CA PHE A 8 -3.82 2.67 7.70
C PHE A 8 -4.78 1.51 7.59
N THR A 9 -6.06 1.81 7.36
CA THR A 9 -7.06 0.76 7.14
C THR A 9 -6.87 0.13 5.76
N SER A 10 -7.28 -1.12 5.60
CA SER A 10 -7.34 -1.80 4.29
C SER A 10 -8.11 -0.98 3.26
N LYS A 11 -9.16 -0.29 3.69
CA LYS A 11 -9.91 0.65 2.86
C LYS A 11 -9.05 1.81 2.37
N SER A 12 -8.27 2.44 3.26
CA SER A 12 -7.34 3.52 2.89
C SER A 12 -6.26 3.03 1.94
N ILE A 13 -5.73 1.81 2.15
CA ILE A 13 -4.72 1.18 1.30
C ILE A 13 -5.24 0.93 -0.12
N ARG A 14 -6.41 0.29 -0.28
CA ARG A 14 -7.02 0.10 -1.60
C ARG A 14 -7.34 1.43 -2.27
N LYS A 15 -7.90 2.38 -1.53
CA LYS A 15 -8.20 3.72 -2.06
C LYS A 15 -6.92 4.38 -2.57
N ALA A 16 -5.82 4.31 -1.82
CA ALA A 16 -4.52 4.81 -2.25
C ALA A 16 -4.03 4.13 -3.53
N LEU A 17 -4.13 2.79 -3.64
CA LEU A 17 -3.76 2.07 -4.87
C LEU A 17 -4.57 2.53 -6.09
N HIS A 18 -5.89 2.68 -5.93
CA HIS A 18 -6.75 3.16 -7.02
C HIS A 18 -6.47 4.61 -7.42
N THR A 19 -5.94 5.47 -6.53
CA THR A 19 -5.47 6.81 -6.98
C THR A 19 -4.27 6.74 -7.92
N LEU A 20 -3.50 5.64 -7.89
CA LEU A 20 -2.38 5.41 -8.80
C LEU A 20 -2.83 4.79 -10.14
N GLU A 21 -4.06 4.30 -10.25
CA GLU A 21 -4.62 3.66 -11.47
C GLU A 21 -4.37 4.47 -12.75
N PRO A 22 -4.53 5.81 -12.80
CA PRO A 22 -4.25 6.59 -14.00
C PRO A 22 -2.77 6.60 -14.44
N ILE A 23 -1.85 6.24 -13.54
CA ILE A 23 -0.40 6.29 -13.77
C ILE A 23 0.13 4.90 -14.14
N ILE A 24 -0.28 3.88 -13.39
CA ILE A 24 0.26 2.51 -13.53
C ILE A 24 -0.70 1.56 -14.26
N GLY A 25 -1.94 1.99 -14.51
CA GLY A 25 -2.98 1.19 -15.15
C GLY A 25 -3.69 0.23 -14.21
N ARG A 26 -4.96 -0.05 -14.53
CA ARG A 26 -5.84 -0.94 -13.75
C ARG A 26 -5.26 -2.34 -13.51
N ALA A 27 -4.73 -2.97 -14.57
CA ALA A 27 -4.16 -4.32 -14.44
C ALA A 27 -3.02 -4.39 -13.43
N THR A 28 -2.23 -3.31 -13.30
CA THR A 28 -1.15 -3.23 -12.31
C THR A 28 -1.69 -3.04 -10.90
N VAL A 29 -2.74 -2.22 -10.73
CA VAL A 29 -3.42 -2.07 -9.44
C VAL A 29 -4.00 -3.41 -8.99
N ASP A 30 -4.73 -4.10 -9.85
CA ASP A 30 -5.34 -5.40 -9.55
C ASP A 30 -4.26 -6.45 -9.17
N ALA A 31 -3.11 -6.44 -9.87
CA ALA A 31 -1.98 -7.31 -9.54
C ALA A 31 -1.36 -6.97 -8.17
N ILE A 32 -1.22 -5.68 -7.84
CA ILE A 32 -0.69 -5.26 -6.54
C ILE A 32 -1.63 -5.65 -5.40
N GLU A 33 -2.95 -5.51 -5.58
CA GLU A 33 -3.92 -5.95 -4.57
C GLU A 33 -3.83 -7.46 -4.34
N TYR A 34 -3.76 -8.25 -5.42
CA TYR A 34 -3.58 -9.70 -5.33
C TYR A 34 -2.27 -10.09 -4.62
N ASP A 35 -1.19 -9.38 -4.91
CA ASP A 35 0.10 -9.62 -4.28
C ASP A 35 0.09 -9.22 -2.79
N PHE A 36 -0.62 -8.15 -2.41
CA PHE A 36 -0.80 -7.79 -1.00
C PHE A 36 -1.53 -8.89 -0.22
N GLU A 37 -2.57 -9.49 -0.79
CA GLU A 37 -3.22 -10.69 -0.20
C GLU A 37 -2.21 -11.85 -0.03
N THR A 38 -1.36 -12.05 -1.03
CA THR A 38 -0.37 -13.15 -1.04
C THR A 38 0.76 -12.92 -0.04
N TYR A 39 1.20 -11.68 0.15
CA TYR A 39 2.36 -11.32 0.97
C TYR A 39 2.02 -10.88 2.40
N GLY A 40 0.82 -11.24 2.88
CA GLY A 40 0.43 -11.08 4.29
C GLY A 40 -0.15 -9.72 4.64
N LEU A 41 -0.72 -9.04 3.65
CA LEU A 41 -1.42 -7.76 3.81
C LEU A 41 -2.85 -7.86 3.22
N PRO A 42 -3.73 -8.70 3.81
CA PRO A 42 -5.06 -8.92 3.27
C PRO A 42 -5.95 -7.67 3.34
N LEU A 43 -6.49 -7.27 2.20
CA LEU A 43 -7.32 -6.08 2.01
C LEU A 43 -8.82 -6.38 1.98
N VAL A 44 -9.21 -7.66 2.01
CA VAL A 44 -10.61 -8.11 1.96
C VAL A 44 -11.47 -7.47 3.06
N ASN A 45 -10.93 -7.23 4.25
CA ASN A 45 -11.63 -6.58 5.35
C ASN A 45 -11.19 -5.11 5.50
N ASP A 46 -12.07 -4.21 5.07
CA ASP A 46 -11.91 -2.76 5.09
C ASP A 46 -11.38 -2.16 6.40
N HIS A 47 -11.63 -2.80 7.54
CA HIS A 47 -11.31 -2.28 8.86
C HIS A 47 -9.99 -2.80 9.45
N VAL A 48 -9.31 -3.75 8.81
CA VAL A 48 -8.00 -4.20 9.27
C VAL A 48 -7.01 -3.06 9.12
N GLU A 49 -6.24 -2.82 10.17
CA GLU A 49 -5.27 -1.74 10.24
C GLU A 49 -3.85 -2.27 10.09
N TYR A 50 -3.05 -1.60 9.27
CA TYR A 50 -1.64 -1.91 9.05
C TYR A 50 -0.75 -0.73 9.40
N SER A 51 0.37 -1.03 10.03
CA SER A 51 1.46 -0.08 10.21
C SER A 51 2.20 0.16 8.90
N LEU A 52 2.89 1.30 8.85
CA LEU A 52 3.79 1.61 7.73
C LEU A 52 4.87 0.53 7.52
N ALA A 53 5.33 -0.11 8.59
CA ALA A 53 6.33 -1.18 8.51
C ALA A 53 5.78 -2.44 7.82
N GLU A 54 4.52 -2.81 8.09
CA GLU A 54 3.85 -3.94 7.44
C GLU A 54 3.63 -3.66 5.95
N ILE A 55 3.17 -2.46 5.61
CA ILE A 55 3.00 -2.00 4.22
C ILE A 55 4.32 -2.05 3.45
N LYS A 56 5.37 -1.46 4.04
CA LYS A 56 6.70 -1.46 3.45
C LYS A 56 7.21 -2.88 3.24
N GLY A 57 7.07 -3.76 4.23
CA GLY A 57 7.50 -5.15 4.14
C GLY A 57 6.76 -5.94 3.04
N ALA A 58 5.47 -5.69 2.83
CA ALA A 58 4.73 -6.30 1.71
C ALA A 58 5.25 -5.81 0.36
N ILE A 59 5.45 -4.50 0.20
CA ILE A 59 5.99 -3.90 -1.04
C ILE A 59 7.41 -4.41 -1.34
N GLU A 60 8.26 -4.54 -0.32
CA GLU A 60 9.62 -5.09 -0.46
C GLU A 60 9.63 -6.53 -0.95
N ARG A 61 8.67 -7.36 -0.51
CA ARG A 61 8.52 -8.73 -1.00
C ARG A 61 8.09 -8.78 -2.46
N MET A 62 7.30 -7.81 -2.92
CA MET A 62 6.78 -7.75 -4.29
C MET A 62 7.82 -7.27 -5.29
N PHE A 63 8.45 -6.13 -5.01
CA PHE A 63 9.32 -5.43 -5.97
C PHE A 63 10.81 -5.67 -5.71
N GLY A 64 11.16 -6.25 -4.57
CA GLY A 64 12.53 -6.30 -4.08
C GLY A 64 13.00 -4.95 -3.52
N GLU A 65 14.03 -4.99 -2.67
CA GLU A 65 14.54 -3.81 -1.95
C GLU A 65 14.96 -2.66 -2.89
N ALA A 66 15.49 -2.98 -4.08
CA ALA A 66 16.01 -1.97 -5.02
C ALA A 66 14.91 -1.14 -5.71
N ALA A 67 13.75 -1.72 -6.00
CA ALA A 67 12.64 -1.05 -6.70
C ALA A 67 11.58 -0.48 -5.74
N THR A 68 11.60 -0.91 -4.47
CA THR A 68 10.71 -0.45 -3.41
C THR A 68 10.66 1.08 -3.24
N PRO A 69 11.78 1.83 -3.23
CA PRO A 69 11.74 3.25 -2.83
C PRO A 69 10.86 4.12 -3.74
N LEU A 70 10.89 3.87 -5.05
CA LEU A 70 10.16 4.68 -6.04
C LEU A 70 8.64 4.46 -5.98
N PHE A 71 8.23 3.22 -5.74
CA PHE A 71 6.82 2.88 -5.58
C PHE A 71 6.32 3.32 -4.20
N LEU A 72 7.09 3.02 -3.15
CA LEU A 72 6.76 3.36 -1.77
C LEU A 72 6.54 4.86 -1.61
N GLU A 73 7.40 5.73 -2.17
CA GLU A 73 7.21 7.18 -2.08
C GLU A 73 5.86 7.63 -2.67
N ARG A 74 5.51 7.14 -3.87
CA ARG A 74 4.24 7.49 -4.52
C ARG A 74 3.05 6.94 -3.75
N PHE A 75 3.18 5.73 -3.24
CA PHE A 75 2.13 5.07 -2.48
C PHE A 75 1.87 5.75 -1.14
N LEU A 76 2.92 6.21 -0.45
CA LEU A 76 2.77 6.96 0.81
C LEU A 76 2.11 8.31 0.61
N ARG A 77 2.45 9.03 -0.46
CA ARG A 77 1.75 10.27 -0.82
C ARG A 77 0.26 10.03 -1.09
N ALA A 78 -0.06 8.92 -1.76
CA ALA A 78 -1.45 8.53 -2.00
C ALA A 78 -2.17 8.17 -0.70
N LEU A 79 -1.51 7.45 0.22
CA LEU A 79 -2.04 7.11 1.55
C LEU A 79 -2.33 8.35 2.38
N ASP A 80 -1.41 9.31 2.47
CA ASP A 80 -1.61 10.55 3.20
C ASP A 80 -2.77 11.39 2.63
N ALA A 81 -3.02 11.29 1.32
CA ALA A 81 -4.12 12.01 0.67
C ALA A 81 -5.51 11.38 0.91
N VAL A 82 -5.56 10.14 1.40
CA VAL A 82 -6.80 9.38 1.58
C VAL A 82 -7.02 8.87 3.01
N ALA A 83 -6.05 9.05 3.89
CA ALA A 83 -6.18 8.83 5.33
C ALA A 83 -7.10 9.92 5.89
N ASP A 84 -8.20 9.50 6.52
CA ASP A 84 -9.17 10.38 7.19
C ASP A 84 -8.61 10.94 8.51
#